data_AF-A0AB39GPA7-F1
#
_entry.id   AF-A0AB39GPA7-F1
#
_cell.length_a   1.000
_cell.length_b   1.000
_cell.length_c   1.000
_cell.angle_alpha   90.00
_cell.angle_beta   90.00
_cell.angle_gamma   90.00
#
_symmetry.space_group_name_H-M   'P 1'
#
loop_
_entity.id
_entity.type
_entity.pdbx_description
1 polymer ?
#
loop_
_entity_poly.entity_id
_entity_poly.type
_entity_poly.pdbx_seq_one_letter_code
_entity_poly.pdbx_strand_id
1 'polypeptide(L)'
;MLEQQSTVDATMALRMISYAGLSYQTLLNGRQISLPLPPVLPVVLYSGPRRWRASRDMAGLLDETPADLRPYQPQMRYLLIHEQTLMSSAGLPGKNLAVLLFRLGRSRDVEQWRCLLHTLIQTVQQEPEHAELNRSLTLWLHCIVRRSAPPAEQLPPVKTLQELDMMITEKPGLWAQQWLKEGRQEGRLKGQAELLLGMIQRRFGPVPDNVTLRIHAAKAQQIKAWSLNFVDAETLEDVLRD
;
A
#
# COMPACT_ATOMS: atom_id res chain seq x y z
N MET A 1 12.92 -8.87 -3.16
CA MET A 1 12.38 -7.83 -4.05
C MET A 1 10.98 -7.49 -3.59
N LEU A 2 10.60 -6.21 -3.53
CA LEU A 2 9.34 -5.76 -2.96
C LEU A 2 8.64 -4.76 -3.90
N GLU A 3 7.36 -4.96 -4.14
CA GLU A 3 6.50 -4.08 -4.94
C GLU A 3 5.23 -3.72 -4.15
N GLN A 4 4.76 -2.48 -4.26
CA GLN A 4 3.53 -2.02 -3.61
C GLN A 4 2.46 -1.69 -4.65
N GLN A 5 1.24 -2.18 -4.44
CA GLN A 5 0.11 -2.01 -5.36
C GLN A 5 -1.17 -1.62 -4.62
N SER A 6 -1.84 -0.59 -5.13
CA SER A 6 -3.16 -0.14 -4.66
C SER A 6 -4.31 -0.60 -5.55
N THR A 7 -4.00 -1.03 -6.78
CA THR A 7 -4.95 -1.57 -7.76
C THR A 7 -4.49 -2.96 -8.23
N VAL A 8 -5.40 -3.72 -8.84
CA VAL A 8 -5.05 -5.05 -9.38
C VAL A 8 -4.39 -4.83 -10.74
N ASP A 9 -3.13 -5.22 -10.86
CA ASP A 9 -2.43 -5.25 -12.14
C ASP A 9 -2.48 -6.68 -12.69
N ALA A 10 -3.16 -6.86 -13.82
CA ALA A 10 -3.30 -8.14 -14.50
C ALA A 10 -1.94 -8.73 -14.95
N THR A 11 -0.95 -7.88 -15.19
CA THR A 11 0.38 -8.24 -15.70
C THR A 11 1.44 -8.34 -14.60
N MET A 12 1.05 -8.34 -13.32
CA MET A 12 1.99 -8.30 -12.20
C MET A 12 3.03 -9.43 -12.24
N ALA A 13 2.66 -10.66 -12.64
CA ALA A 13 3.63 -11.75 -12.75
C ALA A 13 4.73 -11.47 -13.80
N LEU A 14 4.38 -10.84 -14.92
CA LEU A 14 5.33 -10.41 -15.96
C LEU A 14 6.28 -9.33 -15.44
N ARG A 15 5.76 -8.34 -14.69
CA ARG A 15 6.61 -7.33 -14.04
C ARG A 15 7.61 -7.96 -13.08
N MET A 16 7.16 -8.90 -12.25
CA MET A 16 8.01 -9.54 -11.24
C MET A 16 9.16 -10.32 -11.86
N ILE A 17 8.92 -11.08 -12.94
CA ILE A 17 10.01 -11.78 -13.62
C ILE A 17 10.97 -10.82 -14.34
N SER A 18 10.44 -9.75 -14.92
CA SER A 18 11.26 -8.71 -15.57
C SER A 18 12.19 -8.04 -14.57
N TYR A 19 11.68 -7.67 -13.39
CA TYR A 19 12.48 -7.05 -12.34
C TYR A 19 13.55 -8.00 -11.80
N ALA A 20 13.23 -9.28 -11.59
CA ALA A 20 14.21 -10.26 -11.15
C ALA A 20 15.34 -10.44 -12.18
N GLY A 21 14.98 -10.61 -13.45
CA GLY A 21 15.95 -10.77 -14.54
C GLY A 21 16.87 -9.56 -14.69
N LEU A 22 16.29 -8.36 -14.76
CA LEU A 22 17.05 -7.11 -14.84
C LEU A 22 17.94 -6.90 -13.61
N SER A 23 17.43 -7.20 -12.41
CA SER A 23 18.23 -7.09 -11.17
C SER A 23 19.45 -8.00 -11.23
N TYR A 24 19.29 -9.27 -11.64
CA TYR A 24 20.44 -10.16 -11.80
C TYR A 24 21.43 -9.65 -12.83
N GLN A 25 20.97 -9.19 -13.99
CA GLN A 25 21.84 -8.62 -15.03
C GLN A 25 22.64 -7.42 -14.49
N THR A 26 21.98 -6.47 -13.83
CA THR A 26 22.63 -5.30 -13.25
C THR A 26 23.68 -5.68 -12.21
N LEU A 27 23.36 -6.61 -11.31
CA LEU A 27 24.27 -7.04 -10.24
C LEU A 27 25.47 -7.84 -10.76
N LEU A 28 25.27 -8.70 -11.77
CA LEU A 28 26.36 -9.43 -12.43
C LEU A 28 27.28 -8.48 -13.19
N ASN A 29 26.72 -7.56 -13.98
CA ASN A 29 27.51 -6.56 -14.71
C ASN A 29 28.31 -5.67 -13.77
N GLY A 30 27.72 -5.31 -12.62
CA GLY A 30 28.40 -4.58 -11.55
C GLY A 30 29.36 -5.42 -10.70
N ARG A 31 29.52 -6.72 -10.97
CA ARG A 31 30.34 -7.68 -10.20
C ARG A 31 29.99 -7.74 -8.70
N GLN A 32 28.74 -7.44 -8.34
CA GLN A 32 28.25 -7.48 -6.97
C GLN A 32 27.81 -8.90 -6.55
N ILE A 33 27.47 -9.74 -7.53
CA ILE A 33 27.14 -11.15 -7.34
C ILE A 33 27.88 -12.01 -8.38
N SER A 34 27.97 -13.31 -8.11
CA SER A 34 28.50 -14.32 -9.03
C SER A 34 27.52 -15.47 -9.20
N LEU A 35 27.85 -16.40 -10.10
CA LEU A 35 27.13 -17.66 -10.20
C LEU A 35 27.56 -18.61 -9.07
N PRO A 36 26.64 -19.42 -8.51
CA PRO A 36 25.19 -19.46 -8.80
C PRO A 36 24.44 -18.23 -8.27
N LEU A 37 23.37 -17.84 -8.95
CA LEU A 37 22.58 -16.67 -8.58
C LEU A 37 21.92 -16.84 -7.20
N PRO A 38 21.91 -15.80 -6.34
CA PRO A 38 21.23 -15.86 -5.07
C PRO A 38 19.71 -15.95 -5.27
N PRO A 39 18.97 -16.74 -4.47
CA PRO A 39 17.52 -16.83 -4.61
C PRO A 39 16.85 -15.49 -4.30
N VAL A 40 15.84 -15.14 -5.10
CA VAL A 40 15.02 -13.93 -4.89
C VAL A 40 13.61 -14.35 -4.54
N LEU A 41 13.09 -13.81 -3.43
CA LEU A 41 11.66 -13.85 -3.10
C LEU A 41 10.98 -12.56 -3.61
N PRO A 42 10.11 -12.62 -4.62
CA PRO A 42 9.29 -11.50 -5.05
C PRO A 42 8.09 -11.37 -4.13
N VAL A 43 7.91 -10.19 -3.55
CA VAL A 43 6.78 -9.89 -2.67
C VAL A 43 6.00 -8.73 -3.25
N VAL A 44 4.69 -8.91 -3.39
CA VAL A 44 3.76 -7.84 -3.76
C VAL A 44 2.88 -7.53 -2.55
N LEU A 45 3.02 -6.33 -2.00
CA LEU A 45 2.13 -5.79 -0.97
C LEU A 45 0.93 -5.15 -1.65
N TYR A 46 -0.27 -5.63 -1.33
CA TYR A 46 -1.50 -5.15 -1.92
C TYR A 46 -2.44 -4.57 -0.86
N SER A 47 -2.77 -3.29 -1.03
CA SER A 47 -3.62 -2.50 -0.12
C SER A 47 -4.99 -2.16 -0.71
N GLY A 48 -5.28 -2.59 -1.94
CA GLY A 48 -6.50 -2.23 -2.65
C GLY A 48 -7.78 -2.82 -2.04
N PRO A 49 -8.96 -2.24 -2.37
CA PRO A 49 -10.25 -2.63 -1.81
C PRO A 49 -10.82 -3.91 -2.43
N ARG A 50 -10.42 -4.24 -3.66
CA ARG A 50 -10.94 -5.40 -4.40
C ARG A 50 -10.12 -6.64 -4.08
N ARG A 51 -10.74 -7.82 -4.11
CA ARG A 51 -9.99 -9.08 -4.03
C ARG A 51 -9.02 -9.17 -5.22
N TRP A 52 -7.76 -9.53 -4.96
CA TRP A 52 -6.78 -9.77 -6.00
C TRP A 52 -7.19 -10.94 -6.90
N ARG A 53 -7.38 -10.68 -8.20
CA ARG A 53 -7.79 -11.67 -9.21
C ARG A 53 -6.71 -11.97 -10.26
N ALA A 54 -5.64 -11.19 -10.35
CA ALA A 54 -4.57 -11.43 -11.30
C ALA A 54 -3.77 -12.69 -10.97
N SER A 55 -3.22 -13.35 -12.00
CA SER A 55 -2.37 -14.52 -11.83
C SER A 55 -1.16 -14.20 -10.95
N ARG A 56 -0.80 -15.15 -10.07
CA ARG A 56 0.36 -15.04 -9.16
C ARG A 56 1.62 -15.69 -9.71
N ASP A 57 1.51 -16.27 -10.90
CA ASP A 57 2.58 -16.96 -11.58
C ASP A 57 2.56 -16.66 -13.08
N MET A 58 3.74 -16.75 -13.68
CA MET A 58 3.90 -16.43 -15.10
C MET A 58 3.16 -17.42 -16.01
N ALA A 59 3.03 -18.67 -15.60
CA ALA A 59 2.33 -19.69 -16.37
C ALA A 59 0.84 -19.34 -16.55
N GLY A 60 0.18 -18.77 -15.54
CA GLY A 60 -1.20 -18.33 -15.63
C GLY A 60 -1.43 -17.06 -16.45
N LEU A 61 -0.37 -16.46 -17.03
CA LEU A 61 -0.50 -15.39 -18.03
C LEU A 61 -0.37 -15.90 -19.47
N LEU A 62 0.04 -17.15 -19.66
CA LEU A 62 0.19 -17.75 -20.98
C LEU A 62 -1.13 -18.39 -21.42
N ASP A 63 -1.41 -18.34 -22.72
CA ASP A 63 -2.48 -19.13 -23.32
C ASP A 63 -2.16 -20.64 -23.25
N GLU A 64 -3.05 -21.47 -23.80
CA GLU A 64 -2.86 -22.92 -23.86
C GLU A 64 -1.46 -23.28 -24.37
N THR A 65 -0.63 -23.77 -23.45
CA THR A 65 0.77 -24.11 -23.72
C THR A 65 0.86 -25.61 -24.01
N PRO A 66 1.22 -26.02 -25.25
CA PRO A 66 1.48 -27.40 -25.60
C PRO A 66 2.46 -28.05 -24.63
N ALA A 67 2.28 -29.34 -24.34
CA ALA A 67 3.12 -30.06 -23.37
C ALA A 67 4.62 -29.93 -23.67
N ASP A 68 4.97 -30.00 -24.95
CA ASP A 68 6.35 -29.92 -25.45
C ASP A 68 6.99 -28.54 -25.21
N LEU A 69 6.19 -27.47 -25.11
CA LEU A 69 6.68 -26.11 -24.87
C LEU A 69 6.77 -25.76 -23.38
N ARG A 70 6.19 -26.55 -22.47
CA ARG A 70 6.18 -26.28 -21.02
C ARG A 70 7.58 -26.14 -20.40
N PRO A 71 8.59 -26.97 -20.76
CA PRO A 71 9.94 -26.85 -20.20
C PRO A 71 10.64 -25.53 -20.57
N TYR A 72 10.22 -24.90 -21.67
CA TYR A 72 10.81 -23.66 -22.18
C TYR A 72 10.09 -22.40 -21.65
N GLN A 73 9.01 -22.57 -20.86
CA GLN A 73 8.29 -21.45 -20.30
C GLN A 73 8.96 -20.91 -19.04
N PRO A 74 8.92 -19.57 -18.83
CA PRO A 74 9.39 -18.96 -17.60
C PRO A 74 8.62 -19.47 -16.38
N GLN A 75 9.35 -19.96 -15.37
CA GLN A 75 8.77 -20.40 -14.10
C GLN A 75 9.12 -19.39 -13.00
N MET A 76 8.15 -18.58 -12.61
CA MET A 76 8.29 -17.68 -11.48
C MET A 76 6.94 -17.38 -10.86
N ARG A 77 6.91 -17.36 -9.53
CA ARG A 77 5.74 -16.98 -8.73
C ARG A 77 6.13 -15.84 -7.80
N TYR A 78 5.17 -14.99 -7.47
CA TYR A 78 5.37 -13.98 -6.44
C TYR A 78 4.45 -14.24 -5.24
N LEU A 79 4.93 -13.83 -4.08
CA LEU A 79 4.16 -13.86 -2.84
C LEU A 79 3.28 -12.61 -2.78
N LEU A 80 1.97 -12.78 -2.89
CA LEU A 80 1.01 -11.71 -2.66
C LEU A 80 0.67 -11.61 -1.17
N ILE A 81 0.93 -10.46 -0.57
CA ILE A 81 0.48 -10.12 0.79
C ILE A 81 -0.65 -9.10 0.66
N HIS A 82 -1.87 -9.55 0.94
CA HIS A 82 -3.05 -8.69 0.95
C HIS A 82 -3.23 -8.11 2.36
N GLU A 83 -3.07 -6.81 2.52
CA GLU A 83 -3.08 -6.16 3.85
C GLU A 83 -4.38 -6.46 4.62
N GLN A 84 -5.53 -6.37 3.96
CA GLN A 84 -6.82 -6.59 4.63
C GLN A 84 -6.95 -8.02 5.16
N THR A 85 -6.60 -9.03 4.35
CA THR A 85 -6.63 -10.45 4.77
C THR A 85 -5.64 -10.70 5.91
N LEU A 86 -4.47 -10.08 5.83
CA LEU A 86 -3.46 -10.17 6.88
C LEU A 86 -3.99 -9.61 8.20
N MET A 87 -4.70 -8.49 8.17
CA MET A 87 -5.27 -7.87 9.38
C MET A 87 -6.49 -8.61 9.93
N SER A 88 -7.29 -9.24 9.07
CA SER A 88 -8.43 -10.07 9.49
C SER A 88 -8.03 -11.46 10.00
N SER A 89 -6.81 -11.91 9.71
CA SER A 89 -6.30 -13.20 10.17
C SER A 89 -5.96 -13.13 11.66
N ALA A 90 -6.67 -13.91 12.47
CA ALA A 90 -6.45 -13.99 13.92
C ALA A 90 -5.13 -14.66 14.32
N GLY A 91 -4.37 -15.22 13.37
CA GLY A 91 -3.21 -16.09 13.64
C GLY A 91 -1.84 -15.42 13.58
N LEU A 92 -1.73 -14.12 13.31
CA LEU A 92 -0.42 -13.48 13.21
C LEU A 92 0.10 -13.03 14.58
N PRO A 93 1.39 -13.25 14.89
CA PRO A 93 1.98 -12.81 16.14
C PRO A 93 1.82 -11.30 16.30
N GLY A 94 1.27 -10.87 17.44
CA GLY A 94 1.05 -9.45 17.73
C GLY A 94 2.34 -8.62 17.76
N LYS A 95 3.50 -9.27 17.92
CA LYS A 95 4.83 -8.65 17.90
C LYS A 95 5.51 -8.67 16.53
N ASN A 96 4.85 -9.16 15.47
CA ASN A 96 5.44 -9.11 14.14
C ASN A 96 5.51 -7.64 13.66
N LEU A 97 6.71 -7.16 13.33
CA LEU A 97 6.94 -5.76 12.95
C LEU A 97 6.13 -5.33 11.73
N ALA A 98 5.99 -6.18 10.71
CA ALA A 98 5.18 -5.85 9.54
C ALA A 98 3.70 -5.67 9.92
N VAL A 99 3.17 -6.54 10.79
CA VAL A 99 1.81 -6.42 11.32
C VAL A 99 1.63 -5.14 12.11
N LEU A 100 2.58 -4.78 12.98
CA LEU A 100 2.54 -3.55 13.75
C LEU A 100 2.54 -2.31 12.85
N LEU A 101 3.38 -2.29 11.81
CA LEU A 101 3.45 -1.20 10.84
C LEU A 101 2.14 -1.07 10.03
N PHE A 102 1.57 -2.19 9.57
CA PHE A 102 0.27 -2.16 8.88
C PHE A 102 -0.86 -1.67 9.79
N ARG A 103 -0.86 -2.07 11.06
CA ARG A 103 -1.84 -1.58 12.05
C ARG A 103 -1.66 -0.09 12.34
N LEU A 104 -0.41 0.37 12.49
CA LEU A 104 -0.07 1.79 12.68
C LEU A 104 -0.57 2.63 11.51
N GLY A 105 -0.27 2.23 10.28
CA GLY A 105 -0.67 2.96 9.06
C GLY A 105 -2.18 3.02 8.84
N ARG A 106 -2.95 2.10 9.44
CA ARG A 106 -4.42 2.04 9.34
C ARG A 106 -5.14 2.58 10.56
N SER A 107 -4.44 2.78 11.68
CA SER A 107 -5.06 3.27 12.91
C SER A 107 -5.65 4.65 12.65
N ARG A 108 -6.88 4.84 13.12
CA ARG A 108 -7.62 6.11 13.05
C ARG A 108 -8.00 6.58 14.43
N ASP A 109 -7.25 6.13 15.43
CA ASP A 109 -7.48 6.42 16.84
C ASP A 109 -6.12 6.68 17.48
N VAL A 110 -6.01 7.79 18.21
CA VAL A 110 -4.72 8.28 18.72
C VAL A 110 -4.21 7.35 19.81
N GLU A 111 -5.10 6.89 20.68
CA GLU A 111 -4.82 5.98 21.77
C GLU A 111 -4.37 4.60 21.25
N GLN A 112 -5.09 4.04 20.27
CA GLN A 112 -4.69 2.81 19.59
C GLN A 112 -3.35 2.97 18.87
N TRP A 113 -3.14 4.09 18.17
CA TRP A 113 -1.89 4.35 17.47
C TRP A 113 -0.71 4.42 18.46
N ARG A 114 -0.88 5.09 19.61
CA ARG A 114 0.11 5.16 20.67
C ARG A 114 0.43 3.78 21.25
N CYS A 115 -0.59 2.97 21.54
CA CYS A 115 -0.39 1.60 22.03
C CYS A 115 0.41 0.75 21.02
N LEU A 116 0.13 0.89 19.72
CA LEU A 116 0.87 0.21 18.66
C LEU A 116 2.30 0.73 18.53
N LEU A 117 2.53 2.05 18.67
CA LEU A 117 3.86 2.64 18.68
C LEU A 117 4.69 2.13 19.87
N HIS A 118 4.11 2.09 21.07
CA HIS A 118 4.77 1.50 22.25
C HIS A 118 5.17 0.05 22.02
N THR A 119 4.27 -0.74 21.44
CA THR A 119 4.56 -2.14 21.11
C THR A 119 5.68 -2.26 20.07
N LEU A 120 5.69 -1.38 19.07
CA LEU A 120 6.74 -1.31 18.05
C LEU A 120 8.10 -0.95 18.68
N ILE A 121 8.14 0.06 19.53
CA ILE A 121 9.35 0.49 20.26
C ILE A 121 9.92 -0.68 21.07
N GLN A 122 9.09 -1.34 21.87
CA GLN A 122 9.51 -2.48 22.69
C GLN A 122 10.05 -3.62 21.84
N THR A 123 9.40 -3.92 20.72
CA THR A 123 9.82 -5.01 19.83
C THR A 123 11.17 -4.69 19.17
N VAL A 124 11.32 -3.48 18.65
CA VAL A 124 12.54 -3.02 17.98
C VAL A 124 13.73 -2.89 18.94
N GLN A 125 13.49 -2.58 20.22
CA GLN A 125 14.55 -2.47 21.22
C GLN A 125 15.09 -3.82 21.72
N GLN A 126 14.31 -4.89 21.62
CA GLN A 126 14.70 -6.19 22.17
C GLN A 126 15.82 -6.87 21.36
N GLU A 127 16.00 -6.47 20.10
CA GLU A 127 16.96 -7.11 19.19
C GLU A 127 17.98 -6.08 18.64
N PRO A 128 19.29 -6.25 18.89
CA PRO A 128 20.32 -5.35 18.39
C PRO A 128 20.34 -5.23 16.85
N GLU A 129 19.91 -6.29 16.15
CA GLU A 129 19.80 -6.33 14.69
C GLU A 129 18.82 -5.30 14.14
N HIS A 130 17.90 -4.78 14.97
CA HIS A 130 16.92 -3.79 14.57
C HIS A 130 17.37 -2.34 14.73
N ALA A 131 18.65 -2.07 15.03
CA ALA A 131 19.15 -0.70 15.22
C ALA A 131 18.94 0.20 13.97
N GLU A 132 19.29 -0.28 12.78
CA GLU A 132 19.06 0.44 11.52
C GLU A 132 17.58 0.59 11.19
N LEU A 133 16.78 -0.43 11.55
CA LEU A 133 15.33 -0.38 11.40
C LEU A 133 14.72 0.67 12.32
N ASN A 134 15.16 0.76 13.58
CA ASN A 134 14.74 1.78 14.54
C ASN A 134 14.96 3.18 13.99
N ARG A 135 16.16 3.43 13.44
CA ARG A 135 16.52 4.70 12.82
C ARG A 135 15.61 5.01 11.63
N SER A 136 15.43 4.05 10.73
CA SER A 136 14.61 4.20 9.53
C SER A 136 13.14 4.48 9.86
N LEU A 137 12.59 3.74 10.83
CA LEU A 137 11.23 3.92 11.33
C LEU A 137 11.04 5.26 12.04
N THR A 138 12.03 5.70 12.81
CA THR A 138 12.01 7.01 13.46
C THR A 138 11.87 8.12 12.43
N LEU A 139 12.71 8.12 11.40
CA LEU A 139 12.68 9.14 10.35
C LEU A 139 11.37 9.12 9.56
N TRP A 140 10.90 7.92 9.22
CA TRP A 140 9.65 7.75 8.48
C TRP A 140 8.43 8.25 9.28
N LEU A 141 8.29 7.83 10.55
CA LEU A 141 7.19 8.27 11.41
C LEU A 141 7.26 9.77 11.73
N HIS A 142 8.46 10.31 11.98
CA HIS A 142 8.64 11.75 12.15
C HIS A 142 8.17 12.54 10.92
N CYS A 143 8.49 12.06 9.72
CA CYS A 143 8.02 12.68 8.47
C CYS A 143 6.48 12.63 8.34
N ILE A 144 5.84 11.53 8.75
CA ILE A 144 4.37 11.41 8.74
C ILE A 144 3.74 12.39 9.71
N VAL A 145 4.24 12.47 10.94
CA VAL A 145 3.75 13.39 11.97
C VAL A 145 3.93 14.83 11.51
N ARG A 146 5.10 15.18 10.95
CA ARG A 146 5.38 16.51 10.41
C ARG A 146 4.49 16.89 9.24
N ARG A 147 4.19 15.96 8.34
CA ARG A 147 3.28 16.19 7.22
C ARG A 147 1.85 16.49 7.70
N SER A 148 1.45 15.87 8.81
CA SER A 148 0.11 16.03 9.38
C SER A 148 0.02 17.21 10.36
N ALA A 149 1.14 17.84 10.71
CA ALA A 149 1.17 18.96 11.64
C ALA A 149 0.75 20.27 10.94
N PRO A 150 0.03 21.18 11.64
CA PRO A 150 -0.26 22.50 11.11
C PRO A 150 1.04 23.24 10.76
N PRO A 151 1.08 24.04 9.67
CA PRO A 151 2.28 24.77 9.27
C PRO A 151 2.86 25.72 10.34
N ALA A 152 2.02 26.15 11.29
CA ALA A 152 2.42 27.01 12.41
C ALA A 152 3.15 26.27 13.54
N GLU A 153 3.13 24.94 13.55
CA GLU A 153 3.71 24.11 14.62
C GLU A 153 5.05 23.53 14.15
N GLN A 154 6.16 24.11 14.62
CA GLN A 154 7.49 23.57 14.37
C GLN A 154 7.76 22.40 15.32
N LEU A 155 7.75 21.18 14.78
CA LEU A 155 8.10 19.98 15.53
C LEU A 155 9.62 19.85 15.65
N PRO A 156 10.15 19.60 16.86
CA PRO A 156 11.58 19.36 17.03
C PRO A 156 12.00 18.09 16.25
N PRO A 157 13.27 18.01 15.82
CA PRO A 157 13.80 16.76 15.27
C PRO A 157 13.87 15.70 16.37
N VAL A 158 13.46 14.48 16.04
CA VAL A 158 13.57 13.32 16.93
C VAL A 158 14.59 12.34 16.36
N LYS A 159 15.42 11.76 17.23
CA LYS A 159 16.49 10.82 16.87
C LYS A 159 16.11 9.37 17.16
N THR A 160 15.13 9.15 18.03
CA THR A 160 14.66 7.81 18.41
C THR A 160 13.14 7.73 18.43
N LEU A 161 12.60 6.50 18.29
CA LEU A 161 11.16 6.27 18.42
C LEU A 161 10.65 6.63 19.83
N GLN A 162 11.49 6.55 20.86
CA GLN A 162 11.15 6.96 22.23
C GLN A 162 11.02 8.48 22.36
N GLU A 163 11.93 9.24 21.75
CA GLU A 163 11.78 10.70 21.67
C GLU A 163 10.51 11.09 20.90
N LEU A 164 10.20 10.36 19.82
CA LEU A 164 8.95 10.52 19.09
C LEU A 164 7.75 10.23 20.00
N ASP A 165 7.74 9.12 20.72
CA ASP A 165 6.65 8.77 21.64
C ASP A 165 6.48 9.77 22.79
N MET A 166 7.58 10.26 23.36
CA MET A 166 7.58 11.28 24.40
C MET A 166 7.01 12.59 23.86
N MET A 167 7.45 13.02 22.67
CA MET A 167 6.90 14.21 21.98
C MET A 167 5.39 14.08 21.75
N ILE A 168 4.92 12.90 21.36
CA ILE A 168 3.49 12.60 21.15
C ILE A 168 2.71 12.57 22.49
N THR A 169 3.36 12.12 23.57
CA THR A 169 2.76 11.98 24.90
C THR A 169 2.62 13.33 25.61
N GLU A 170 3.65 14.17 25.56
CA GLU A 170 3.66 15.48 26.23
C GLU A 170 2.73 16.48 25.54
N LYS A 171 2.61 16.38 24.22
CA LYS A 171 1.66 17.15 23.42
C LYS A 171 1.08 16.22 22.35
N PRO A 172 -0.09 15.61 22.58
CA PRO A 172 -0.92 15.13 21.49
C PRO A 172 -1.39 16.37 20.71
N GLY A 173 -0.49 16.94 19.92
CA GLY A 173 -0.63 18.24 19.30
C GLY A 173 -1.77 18.26 18.30
N LEU A 174 -2.01 19.43 17.71
CA LEU A 174 -3.03 19.62 16.68
C LEU A 174 -2.85 18.66 15.49
N TRP A 175 -1.62 18.18 15.25
CA TRP A 175 -1.30 17.17 14.26
C TRP A 175 -2.07 15.85 14.44
N ALA A 176 -2.35 15.39 15.66
CA ALA A 176 -3.10 14.14 15.88
C ALA A 176 -4.57 14.30 15.48
N GLN A 177 -5.16 15.47 15.80
CA GLN A 177 -6.50 15.83 15.36
C GLN A 177 -6.57 16.09 13.84
N GLN A 178 -5.54 16.71 13.28
CA GLN A 178 -5.41 17.00 11.85
C GLN A 178 -5.24 15.70 11.05
N TRP A 179 -4.37 14.78 11.51
CA TRP A 179 -4.18 13.46 10.91
C TRP A 179 -5.47 12.63 10.94
N LEU A 180 -6.22 12.67 12.06
CA LEU A 180 -7.55 12.06 12.16
C LEU A 180 -8.53 12.66 11.15
N LYS A 181 -8.53 14.00 11.00
CA LYS A 181 -9.37 14.73 10.04
C LYS A 181 -9.00 14.40 8.60
N GLU A 182 -7.72 14.42 8.26
CA GLU A 182 -7.20 14.10 6.92
C GLU A 182 -7.46 12.64 6.57
N GLY A 183 -7.20 11.70 7.48
CA GLY A 183 -7.52 10.29 7.29
C GLY A 183 -9.02 10.02 7.16
N ARG A 184 -9.87 10.76 7.89
CA ARG A 184 -11.34 10.69 7.75
C ARG A 184 -11.79 11.29 6.42
N GLN A 185 -11.20 12.40 5.99
CA GLN A 185 -11.49 13.02 4.68
C GLN A 185 -11.04 12.13 3.53
N GLU A 186 -9.81 11.62 3.56
CA GLU A 186 -9.28 10.70 2.55
C GLU A 186 -10.08 9.40 2.50
N GLY A 187 -10.45 8.85 3.66
CA GLY A 187 -11.31 7.68 3.75
C GLY A 187 -12.72 7.95 3.20
N ARG A 188 -13.30 9.11 3.48
CA ARG A 188 -14.60 9.51 2.92
C ARG A 188 -14.52 9.69 1.41
N LEU A 189 -13.44 10.28 0.90
CA LEU A 189 -13.22 10.45 -0.53
C LEU A 189 -13.03 9.12 -1.25
N LYS A 190 -12.20 8.22 -0.71
CA LYS A 190 -12.06 6.86 -1.22
C LYS A 190 -13.41 6.12 -1.21
N GLY A 191 -14.17 6.23 -0.12
CA GLY A 191 -15.50 5.62 -0.03
C GLY A 191 -16.51 6.20 -1.04
N GLN A 192 -16.49 7.53 -1.27
CA GLN A 192 -17.33 8.17 -2.28
C GLN A 192 -16.92 7.79 -3.71
N ALA A 193 -15.62 7.69 -3.98
CA ALA A 193 -15.07 7.21 -5.25
C ALA A 193 -15.49 5.75 -5.52
N GLU A 194 -15.36 4.88 -4.53
CA GLU A 194 -15.75 3.47 -4.61
C GLU A 194 -17.25 3.30 -4.81
N LEU A 195 -18.07 4.09 -4.10
CA LEU A 195 -19.52 4.08 -4.25
C LEU A 195 -19.94 4.57 -5.64
N LEU A 196 -19.35 5.66 -6.13
CA LEU A 196 -19.58 6.15 -7.49
C LEU A 196 -19.19 5.10 -8.54
N LEU A 197 -18.03 4.47 -8.39
CA LEU A 197 -17.60 3.37 -9.25
C LEU A 197 -18.59 2.19 -9.22
N GLY A 198 -19.10 1.82 -8.04
CA GLY A 198 -20.10 0.76 -7.91
C GLY A 198 -21.43 1.10 -8.60
N MET A 199 -21.87 2.36 -8.49
CA MET A 199 -23.08 2.85 -9.17
C MET A 199 -22.91 2.88 -10.69
N ILE A 200 -21.78 3.41 -11.18
CA ILE A 200 -21.41 3.41 -12.60
C ILE A 200 -21.35 1.99 -13.13
N GLN A 201 -20.66 1.08 -12.44
CA GLN A 201 -20.51 -0.30 -12.87
C GLN A 201 -21.86 -1.04 -12.94
N ARG A 202 -22.78 -0.73 -12.01
CA ARG A 202 -24.12 -1.30 -11.98
C ARG A 202 -25.00 -0.80 -13.13
N ARG A 203 -24.87 0.47 -13.52
CA ARG A 203 -25.68 1.09 -14.58
C ARG A 203 -25.13 0.83 -15.99
N PHE A 204 -23.82 0.92 -16.17
CA PHE A 204 -23.15 0.90 -17.48
C PHE A 204 -22.33 -0.37 -17.74
N GLY A 205 -22.24 -1.30 -16.79
CA GLY A 205 -21.44 -2.51 -16.93
C GLY A 205 -19.97 -2.32 -16.56
N PRO A 206 -19.06 -3.21 -16.98
CA PRO A 206 -17.65 -3.18 -16.56
C PRO A 206 -16.99 -1.84 -16.90
N VAL A 207 -16.41 -1.19 -15.88
CA VAL A 207 -15.78 0.13 -16.00
C VAL A 207 -14.32 -0.02 -16.44
N PRO A 208 -13.87 0.66 -17.51
CA PRO A 208 -12.48 0.65 -17.94
C PRO A 208 -11.48 1.11 -16.84
N ASP A 209 -10.26 0.60 -16.88
CA ASP A 209 -9.24 0.90 -15.87
C ASP A 209 -8.83 2.38 -15.86
N ASN A 210 -8.80 3.04 -17.02
CA ASN A 210 -8.50 4.47 -17.11
C ASN A 210 -9.54 5.33 -16.36
N VAL A 211 -10.82 4.95 -16.42
CA VAL A 211 -11.91 5.62 -15.69
C VAL A 211 -11.82 5.33 -14.20
N THR A 212 -11.49 4.09 -13.83
CA THR A 212 -11.26 3.70 -12.44
C THR A 212 -10.12 4.50 -11.81
N LEU A 213 -8.99 4.65 -12.51
CA LEU A 213 -7.86 5.47 -12.09
C LEU A 213 -8.24 6.94 -11.98
N ARG A 214 -8.97 7.48 -12.97
CA ARG A 214 -9.45 8.87 -12.95
C ARG A 214 -10.36 9.15 -11.75
N ILE A 215 -11.24 8.21 -11.40
CA ILE A 215 -12.14 8.35 -10.24
C ILE A 215 -11.40 8.26 -8.91
N HIS A 216 -10.43 7.35 -8.77
CA HIS A 216 -9.62 7.27 -7.55
C HIS A 216 -8.67 8.47 -7.36
N ALA A 217 -8.23 9.11 -8.45
CA ALA A 217 -7.40 10.30 -8.41
C ALA A 217 -8.19 11.62 -8.27
N ALA A 218 -9.52 11.56 -8.33
CA ALA A 218 -10.37 12.75 -8.36
C ALA A 218 -10.45 13.47 -7.01
N LYS A 219 -10.57 14.81 -7.07
CA LYS A 219 -10.79 15.63 -5.88
C LYS A 219 -12.23 15.52 -5.39
N ALA A 220 -12.46 15.90 -4.13
CA ALA A 220 -13.79 15.92 -3.49
C ALA A 220 -14.89 16.58 -4.32
N GLN A 221 -14.57 17.71 -4.95
CA GLN A 221 -15.51 18.46 -5.78
C GLN A 221 -15.89 17.71 -7.05
N GLN A 222 -14.93 17.05 -7.70
CA GLN A 222 -15.16 16.26 -8.92
C GLN A 222 -16.02 15.03 -8.61
N ILE A 223 -15.71 14.29 -7.53
CA ILE A 223 -16.53 13.13 -7.13
C ILE A 223 -17.96 13.56 -6.83
N LYS A 224 -18.16 14.72 -6.19
CA LYS A 224 -19.49 15.26 -5.92
C LYS A 224 -20.23 15.64 -7.21
N ALA A 225 -19.56 16.34 -8.14
CA ALA A 225 -20.11 16.70 -9.43
C ALA A 225 -20.54 15.45 -10.22
N TRP A 226 -19.64 14.48 -10.35
CA TRP A 226 -19.94 13.23 -11.07
C TRP A 226 -21.03 12.39 -10.39
N SER A 227 -21.14 12.44 -9.06
CA SER A 227 -22.25 11.78 -8.35
C SER A 227 -23.60 12.42 -8.64
N LEU A 228 -23.65 13.73 -8.91
CA LEU A 228 -24.87 14.42 -9.32
C LEU A 228 -25.15 14.15 -10.80
N ASN A 229 -24.15 14.27 -11.67
CA ASN A 229 -24.26 13.96 -13.09
C ASN A 229 -24.73 12.51 -13.32
N PHE A 230 -24.30 11.58 -12.47
CA PHE A 230 -24.71 10.17 -12.53
C PHE A 230 -26.22 9.96 -12.52
N VAL A 231 -27.01 10.84 -11.89
CA VAL A 231 -28.46 10.70 -11.82
C VAL A 231 -29.07 10.83 -13.23
N ASP A 232 -28.64 11.84 -13.98
CA ASP A 232 -29.25 12.21 -15.26
C ASP A 232 -28.46 11.72 -16.49
N ALA A 233 -27.22 11.25 -16.31
CA ALA A 233 -26.32 10.85 -17.39
C ALA A 233 -26.82 9.64 -18.19
N GLU A 234 -26.88 9.75 -19.52
CA GLU A 234 -27.20 8.63 -20.42
C GLU A 234 -25.98 7.76 -20.75
N THR A 235 -24.78 8.33 -20.66
CA THR A 235 -23.52 7.63 -20.94
C THR A 235 -22.50 7.79 -19.81
N LEU A 236 -21.48 6.92 -19.81
CA LEU A 236 -20.35 7.01 -18.89
C LEU A 236 -19.61 8.35 -18.99
N GLU A 237 -19.53 8.92 -20.21
CA GLU A 237 -18.85 10.18 -20.47
C GLU A 237 -19.61 11.36 -19.86
N ASP A 238 -20.95 11.32 -19.89
CA ASP A 238 -21.78 12.36 -19.27
C ASP A 238 -21.62 12.41 -17.75
N VAL A 239 -21.39 11.26 -17.12
CA VAL A 239 -21.09 11.19 -15.67
C VAL A 239 -19.80 11.94 -15.34
N LEU A 240 -18.77 11.80 -16.19
CA LEU A 240 -17.41 12.26 -15.93
C LEU A 240 -17.09 13.64 -16.54
N ARG A 241 -18.12 14.39 -16.94
CA ARG A 241 -17.97 15.82 -17.29
C ARG A 241 -17.66 16.63 -16.03
N ASP A 242 -16.71 17.55 -16.14
CA ASP A 242 -16.33 18.48 -15.07
C ASP A 242 -17.36 19.59 -14.87
#